data_AF-A0A4V3SCM3-F1
#
_entry.id   AF-A0A4V3SCM3-F1
#
_cell.length_a   1.000
_cell.length_b   1.000
_cell.length_c   1.000
_cell.angle_alpha   90.00
_cell.angle_beta   90.00
_cell.angle_gamma   90.00
#
_symmetry.space_group_name_H-M   'P 1'
#
loop_
_entity.id
_entity.type
_entity.pdbx_description
1 polymer ?
#
loop_
_entity_poly.entity_id
_entity_poly.type
_entity_poly.pdbx_seq_one_letter_code
_entity_poly.pdbx_strand_id
1 'polypeptide(L)'
;VAKGRPPIVGYVLYSLAPWLKDYVGGPSYPTVRTHHASIAKPENLWLRTWNALYFIVNDLIRYYYYFPIIQRLTEEYVGHAMKPLHEIEKDRINIVLINSHPAFEPAIPLPPNTLEIAGLNAQAVQPIAGEIVVTYSEDVRVFLDEAKNGAIVISLGTNVKWKDVGLDKIKIVILALSQRVLWKLDIDVPFEIPNNVMVVKWMPQSEVLCTFLNF
;
A
#
# COMPACT_ATOMS: atom_id res chain seq x y z
N VAL A 1 37.12 -8.03 -6.75
CA VAL A 1 36.81 -8.52 -8.12
C VAL A 1 35.34 -8.96 -8.16
N ALA A 2 34.40 -8.04 -8.41
CA ALA A 2 32.98 -8.36 -8.52
C ALA A 2 32.68 -8.87 -9.94
N LYS A 3 33.00 -10.14 -10.20
CA LYS A 3 32.54 -10.83 -11.41
C LYS A 3 31.22 -11.55 -11.11
N GLY A 4 30.11 -10.93 -11.52
CA GLY A 4 28.86 -11.63 -11.84
C GLY A 4 27.74 -11.67 -10.79
N ARG A 5 27.83 -10.96 -9.66
CA ARG A 5 26.73 -10.89 -8.66
C ARG A 5 26.54 -9.45 -8.17
N PRO A 6 25.76 -8.62 -8.88
CA PRO A 6 25.45 -7.27 -8.40
C PRO A 6 24.68 -7.36 -7.07
N PRO A 7 24.87 -6.41 -6.15
CA PRO A 7 24.05 -6.34 -4.94
C PRO A 7 22.59 -6.12 -5.32
N ILE A 8 21.68 -6.84 -4.68
CA ILE A 8 20.24 -6.67 -4.89
C ILE A 8 19.67 -5.87 -3.72
N VAL A 9 18.97 -4.79 -4.06
CA VAL A 9 18.23 -3.96 -3.10
C VAL A 9 16.75 -4.30 -3.24
N GLY A 10 16.17 -4.87 -2.19
CA GLY A 10 14.74 -5.10 -2.09
C GLY A 10 14.03 -3.86 -1.58
N TYR A 11 12.82 -3.60 -2.09
CA TYR A 11 11.95 -2.54 -1.61
C TYR A 11 10.61 -3.12 -1.17
N VAL A 12 10.20 -2.84 0.06
CA VAL A 12 8.95 -3.34 0.65
C VAL A 12 8.05 -2.15 0.99
N LEU A 13 6.87 -2.13 0.37
CA LEU A 13 5.89 -1.05 0.50
C LEU A 13 5.24 -0.97 1.90
N TYR A 14 5.24 -2.09 2.64
CA TYR A 14 4.61 -2.23 3.95
C TYR A 14 5.31 -3.28 4.81
N SER A 15 5.65 -2.91 6.05
CA SER A 15 6.57 -3.63 6.97
C SER A 15 5.90 -4.58 7.95
N LEU A 16 4.56 -4.54 8.12
CA LEU A 16 3.85 -5.48 9.01
C LEU A 16 3.59 -6.84 8.35
N ALA A 17 4.13 -7.08 7.16
CA ALA A 17 4.12 -8.39 6.53
C ALA A 17 4.83 -9.43 7.43
N PRO A 18 4.17 -10.55 7.78
CA PRO A 18 4.75 -11.59 8.63
C PRO A 18 6.07 -12.17 8.11
N TRP A 19 6.21 -12.20 6.80
CA TRP A 19 7.36 -12.74 6.09
C TRP A 19 8.53 -11.76 5.91
N LEU A 20 8.46 -10.55 6.49
CA LEU A 20 9.61 -9.62 6.46
C LEU A 20 10.90 -10.28 6.96
N LYS A 21 10.79 -11.17 7.97
CA LYS A 21 11.91 -11.95 8.51
C LYS A 21 12.70 -12.71 7.45
N ASP A 22 12.02 -13.18 6.40
CA ASP A 22 12.62 -14.01 5.36
C ASP A 22 13.44 -13.17 4.38
N TYR A 23 13.13 -11.86 4.24
CA TYR A 23 13.93 -10.91 3.46
C TYR A 23 15.13 -10.36 4.22
N VAL A 24 14.94 -10.07 5.51
CA VAL A 24 15.92 -9.33 6.31
C VAL A 24 16.89 -10.26 7.06
N GLY A 25 16.55 -11.54 7.23
CA GLY A 25 17.34 -12.51 7.99
C GLY A 25 17.21 -12.40 9.51
N GLY A 26 16.07 -11.89 10.01
CA GLY A 26 15.79 -11.66 11.43
C GLY A 26 14.70 -12.59 12.00
N PRO A 27 14.39 -12.51 13.30
CA PRO A 27 13.29 -13.28 13.88
C PRO A 27 11.92 -12.63 13.58
N SER A 28 10.85 -13.44 13.67
CA SER A 28 9.49 -12.91 13.74
C SER A 28 9.21 -12.33 15.13
N TYR A 29 8.41 -11.26 15.18
CA TYR A 29 7.99 -10.60 16.43
C TYR A 29 6.46 -10.67 16.63
N PRO A 30 5.85 -11.86 16.73
CA PRO A 30 4.39 -12.01 16.83
C PRO A 30 3.81 -11.53 18.17
N THR A 31 4.65 -11.16 19.14
CA THR A 31 4.19 -10.57 20.41
C THR A 31 4.10 -9.04 20.36
N VAL A 32 4.71 -8.43 19.34
CA VAL A 32 4.82 -6.97 19.19
C VAL A 32 4.11 -6.49 17.93
N ARG A 33 4.30 -7.19 16.81
CA ARG A 33 3.66 -6.90 15.53
C ARG A 33 2.42 -7.74 15.32
N THR A 34 1.40 -7.14 14.74
CA THR A 34 0.12 -7.78 14.51
C THR A 34 0.07 -8.41 13.12
N HIS A 35 -0.58 -9.57 13.06
CA HIS A 35 -0.93 -10.22 11.83
C HIS A 35 -2.26 -9.62 11.35
N HIS A 36 -2.22 -8.90 10.22
CA HIS A 36 -3.35 -8.17 9.65
C HIS A 36 -3.89 -6.98 10.48
N ALA A 37 -4.44 -5.99 9.78
CA ALA A 37 -4.85 -4.67 10.29
C ALA A 37 -5.98 -4.68 11.36
N SER A 38 -6.51 -5.85 11.72
CA SER A 38 -7.67 -5.97 12.62
C SER A 38 -7.32 -5.87 14.11
N ILE A 39 -6.07 -6.12 14.48
CA ILE A 39 -5.57 -5.98 15.86
C ILE A 39 -4.45 -4.96 15.80
N ALA A 40 -4.56 -3.86 16.56
CA ALA A 40 -3.52 -2.82 16.58
C ALA A 40 -2.31 -3.25 17.43
N LYS A 41 -2.53 -4.00 18.51
CA LYS A 41 -1.49 -4.63 19.35
C LYS A 41 -2.06 -5.79 20.16
N PRO A 42 -1.37 -6.94 20.27
CA PRO A 42 -1.82 -8.04 21.12
C PRO A 42 -1.46 -7.73 22.59
N GLU A 43 -2.42 -7.19 23.34
CA GLU A 43 -2.18 -6.67 24.70
C GLU A 43 -2.04 -7.76 25.76
N ASN A 44 -2.87 -8.81 25.68
CA ASN A 44 -2.89 -9.90 26.66
C ASN A 44 -2.25 -11.20 26.10
N LEU A 45 -1.99 -12.16 26.99
CA LEU A 45 -1.38 -13.43 26.63
C LEU A 45 -2.18 -14.18 25.56
N TRP A 46 -3.50 -14.18 25.67
CA TRP A 46 -4.39 -14.89 24.74
C TRP A 46 -4.28 -14.35 23.31
N LEU A 47 -4.35 -13.02 23.15
CA LEU A 47 -4.18 -12.35 21.86
C LEU A 47 -2.79 -12.59 21.28
N ARG A 48 -1.74 -12.60 22.12
CA ARG A 48 -0.37 -12.92 21.68
C ARG A 48 -0.25 -14.36 21.18
N THR A 49 -0.87 -15.31 21.87
CA THR A 49 -0.91 -16.72 21.46
C THR A 49 -1.61 -16.86 20.11
N TRP A 50 -2.78 -16.24 19.95
CA TRP A 50 -3.53 -16.33 18.70
C TRP A 50 -2.80 -15.65 17.54
N ASN A 51 -2.17 -14.49 17.80
CA ASN A 51 -1.33 -13.82 16.82
C ASN A 51 -0.10 -14.67 16.42
N ALA A 52 0.55 -15.34 17.37
CA ALA A 52 1.64 -16.26 17.06
C ALA A 52 1.19 -17.45 16.20
N LEU A 53 0.03 -18.04 16.50
CA LEU A 53 -0.57 -19.10 15.69
C LEU A 53 -0.86 -18.61 14.26
N TYR A 54 -1.33 -17.37 14.11
CA TYR A 54 -1.55 -16.80 12.79
C TYR A 54 -0.28 -16.62 11.97
N PHE A 55 0.80 -16.15 12.58
CA PHE A 55 2.11 -16.08 11.91
C PHE A 55 2.54 -17.47 11.41
N ILE A 56 2.39 -18.50 12.24
CA ILE A 56 2.72 -19.88 11.87
C ILE A 56 1.85 -20.37 10.71
N VAL A 57 0.53 -20.22 10.81
CA VAL A 57 -0.40 -20.64 9.75
C VAL A 57 -0.11 -19.90 8.44
N ASN A 58 0.18 -18.60 8.51
CA ASN A 58 0.52 -17.82 7.32
C ASN A 58 1.84 -18.28 6.68
N ASP A 59 2.87 -18.56 7.49
CA ASP A 59 4.13 -19.12 7.00
C ASP A 59 3.90 -20.49 6.33
N LEU A 60 3.06 -21.35 6.91
CA LEU A 60 2.69 -22.64 6.32
C LEU A 60 1.95 -22.46 4.99
N ILE A 61 0.95 -21.58 4.94
CA ILE A 61 0.22 -21.27 3.70
C ILE A 61 1.19 -20.69 2.65
N ARG A 62 2.06 -19.77 3.04
CA ARG A 62 3.07 -19.17 2.16
C ARG A 62 4.00 -20.24 1.57
N TYR A 63 4.48 -21.15 2.42
CA TYR A 63 5.44 -22.18 2.02
C TYR A 63 4.85 -23.31 1.20
N TYR A 64 3.70 -23.84 1.63
CA TYR A 64 3.12 -25.04 1.02
C TYR A 64 2.08 -24.73 -0.05
N TYR A 65 1.49 -23.54 -0.07
CA TYR A 65 0.47 -23.16 -1.06
C TYR A 65 0.99 -22.10 -2.04
N TYR A 66 1.44 -20.94 -1.55
CA TYR A 66 1.81 -19.83 -2.46
C TYR A 66 3.13 -20.06 -3.21
N PHE A 67 4.22 -20.40 -2.53
CA PHE A 67 5.52 -20.53 -3.20
C PHE A 67 5.51 -21.54 -4.35
N PRO A 68 4.94 -22.75 -4.23
CA PRO A 68 4.87 -23.69 -5.35
C PRO A 68 4.09 -23.14 -6.57
N ILE A 69 3.01 -22.40 -6.33
CA ILE A 69 2.20 -21.79 -7.39
C ILE A 69 3.01 -20.69 -8.10
N ILE A 70 3.59 -19.75 -7.34
CA ILE A 70 4.37 -18.65 -7.91
C ILE A 70 5.65 -19.15 -8.57
N GLN A 71 6.30 -20.19 -8.04
CA GLN A 71 7.46 -20.82 -8.66
C GLN A 71 7.12 -21.30 -10.07
N ARG A 72 6.05 -22.11 -10.21
CA ARG A 72 5.63 -22.67 -11.51
C ARG A 72 5.32 -21.56 -12.51
N LEU A 73 4.55 -20.56 -12.10
CA LEU A 73 4.25 -19.41 -12.95
C LEU A 73 5.53 -18.68 -13.38
N THR A 74 6.44 -18.43 -12.44
CA THR A 74 7.68 -17.70 -12.75
C THR A 74 8.56 -18.48 -13.72
N GLU A 75 8.69 -19.79 -13.55
CA GLU A 75 9.45 -20.66 -14.47
C GLU A 75 8.82 -20.73 -15.86
N GLU A 76 7.49 -20.72 -15.96
CA GLU A 76 6.76 -20.64 -17.22
C GLU A 76 7.06 -19.33 -17.97
N TYR A 77 7.00 -18.18 -17.28
CA TYR A 77 7.28 -16.88 -17.88
C TYR A 77 8.77 -16.69 -18.24
N VAL A 78 9.67 -17.17 -17.40
CA VAL A 78 11.13 -17.04 -17.60
C VAL A 78 11.64 -18.08 -18.61
N GLY A 79 10.92 -19.17 -18.82
CA GLY A 79 11.23 -20.21 -19.81
C GLY A 79 12.33 -21.18 -19.36
N HIS A 80 12.72 -21.16 -18.08
CA HIS A 80 13.65 -22.14 -17.51
C HIS A 80 13.39 -22.37 -16.02
N ALA A 81 13.76 -23.55 -15.53
CA ALA A 81 13.74 -23.85 -14.10
C ALA A 81 14.65 -22.87 -13.36
N MET A 82 14.23 -22.44 -12.18
CA MET A 82 14.98 -21.51 -11.34
C MET A 82 15.13 -22.05 -9.93
N LYS A 83 16.00 -21.41 -9.14
CA LYS A 83 16.09 -21.75 -7.72
C LYS A 83 14.74 -21.50 -7.03
N PRO A 84 14.41 -22.23 -5.95
CA PRO A 84 13.21 -21.97 -5.18
C PRO A 84 13.13 -20.49 -4.77
N LEU A 85 11.99 -19.85 -5.01
CA LEU A 85 11.80 -18.41 -4.75
C LEU A 85 12.15 -18.02 -3.30
N HIS A 86 11.82 -18.87 -2.32
CA HIS A 86 12.15 -18.62 -0.92
C HIS A 86 13.67 -18.57 -0.64
N GLU A 87 14.49 -19.33 -1.37
CA GLU A 87 15.96 -19.24 -1.28
C GLU A 87 16.47 -17.95 -1.92
N ILE A 88 15.84 -17.53 -3.03
CA ILE A 88 16.21 -16.28 -3.70
C ILE A 88 15.92 -15.09 -2.78
N GLU A 89 14.72 -15.04 -2.19
CA GLU A 89 14.34 -13.97 -1.26
C GLU A 89 15.31 -13.87 -0.06
N LYS A 90 15.72 -15.02 0.49
CA LYS A 90 16.57 -15.09 1.66
C LYS A 90 18.05 -14.81 1.37
N ASP A 91 18.59 -15.37 0.30
CA ASP A 91 20.04 -15.42 0.07
C ASP A 91 20.54 -14.35 -0.92
N ARG A 92 19.64 -13.72 -1.68
CA ARG A 92 20.02 -12.77 -2.74
C ARG A 92 19.82 -11.32 -2.37
N ILE A 93 18.90 -11.00 -1.47
CA ILE A 93 18.63 -9.61 -1.10
C ILE A 93 19.69 -9.13 -0.11
N ASN A 94 20.50 -8.15 -0.52
CA ASN A 94 21.60 -7.63 0.29
C ASN A 94 21.19 -6.45 1.17
N ILE A 95 20.25 -5.64 0.70
CA ILE A 95 19.69 -4.50 1.42
C ILE A 95 18.18 -4.53 1.25
N VAL A 96 17.43 -4.29 2.31
CA VAL A 96 15.97 -4.17 2.29
C VAL A 96 15.59 -2.75 2.70
N LEU A 97 14.98 -2.03 1.79
CA LEU A 97 14.38 -0.72 2.04
C LEU A 97 12.90 -0.94 2.40
N ILE A 98 12.50 -0.55 3.60
CA ILE A 98 11.11 -0.71 4.07
C ILE A 98 10.44 0.66 4.21
N ASN A 99 9.26 0.82 3.62
CA ASN A 99 8.47 2.04 3.75
C ASN A 99 7.71 2.05 5.08
N SER A 100 8.45 2.20 6.18
CA SER A 100 7.95 2.18 7.55
C SER A 100 8.65 3.21 8.41
N HIS A 101 8.02 3.59 9.52
CA HIS A 101 8.62 4.47 10.52
C HIS A 101 8.17 4.03 11.93
N PRO A 102 9.06 4.06 12.94
CA PRO A 102 8.71 3.70 14.32
C PRO A 102 7.69 4.64 14.98
N ALA A 103 7.42 5.80 14.37
CA ALA A 103 6.34 6.70 14.82
C ALA A 103 4.95 6.22 14.44
N PHE A 104 4.81 5.39 13.39
CA PHE A 104 3.53 4.89 12.89
C PHE A 104 3.31 3.41 13.16
N GLU A 105 4.39 2.66 13.41
CA GLU A 105 4.34 1.21 13.62
C GLU A 105 5.11 0.77 14.87
N PRO A 106 4.78 -0.40 15.46
CA PRO A 106 5.56 -0.95 16.56
C PRO A 106 7.03 -1.15 16.18
N ALA A 107 7.92 -0.44 16.87
CA ALA A 107 9.35 -0.56 16.66
C ALA A 107 9.84 -1.99 16.96
N ILE A 108 10.65 -2.53 16.06
CA ILE A 108 11.31 -3.82 16.22
C ILE A 108 12.81 -3.68 15.96
N PRO A 109 13.65 -4.56 16.54
CA PRO A 109 15.05 -4.64 16.14
C PRO A 109 15.15 -5.04 14.66
N LEU A 110 15.79 -4.19 13.86
CA LEU A 110 16.07 -4.45 12.45
C LEU A 110 17.55 -4.79 12.27
N PRO A 111 17.89 -5.77 11.41
CA PRO A 111 19.27 -6.06 11.11
C PRO A 111 19.91 -4.94 10.26
N PRO A 112 21.25 -4.80 10.26
CA PRO A 112 21.94 -3.67 9.61
C PRO A 112 21.71 -3.53 8.10
N ASN A 113 21.27 -4.60 7.44
CA ASN A 113 20.90 -4.61 6.03
C ASN A 113 19.48 -4.06 5.76
N THR A 114 18.73 -3.64 6.79
CA THR A 114 17.37 -3.14 6.65
C THR A 114 17.30 -1.66 7.00
N LEU A 115 16.80 -0.85 6.07
CA LEU A 115 16.71 0.60 6.21
C LEU A 115 15.24 1.04 6.12
N GLU A 116 14.79 1.75 7.14
CA GLU A 116 13.48 2.42 7.15
C GLU A 116 13.55 3.69 6.31
N ILE A 117 12.75 3.74 5.24
CA ILE A 117 12.67 4.85 4.29
C ILE A 117 11.22 5.33 4.13
N ALA A 118 10.57 5.58 5.26
CA ALA A 118 9.21 6.10 5.32
C ALA A 118 8.98 7.27 4.35
N GLY A 119 7.81 7.29 3.72
CA GLY A 119 7.37 8.44 2.94
C GLY A 119 8.02 8.56 1.57
N LEU A 120 8.81 7.57 1.11
CA LEU A 120 9.34 7.57 -0.26
C LEU A 120 8.21 7.62 -1.32
N ASN A 121 7.06 7.01 -1.03
CA ASN A 121 5.86 7.08 -1.87
C ASN A 121 5.06 8.39 -1.72
N ALA A 122 5.34 9.17 -0.68
CA ALA A 122 4.64 10.40 -0.34
C ALA A 122 5.45 11.67 -0.71
N GLN A 123 6.57 11.51 -1.43
CA GLN A 123 7.34 12.65 -1.91
C GLN A 123 6.48 13.45 -2.90
N ALA A 124 6.34 14.74 -2.64
CA ALA A 124 5.81 15.67 -3.64
C ALA A 124 6.71 15.57 -4.88
N VAL A 125 6.10 15.47 -6.06
CA VAL A 125 6.84 15.56 -7.32
C VAL A 125 7.56 16.90 -7.31
N GLN A 126 8.87 16.89 -7.06
CA GLN A 126 9.65 18.12 -7.12
C GLN A 126 9.63 18.57 -8.58
N PRO A 127 9.20 19.81 -8.85
CA PRO A 127 9.29 20.36 -10.18
C PRO A 127 10.73 20.31 -10.65
N ILE A 128 10.97 19.72 -11.82
CA ILE A 128 12.29 19.73 -12.43
C ILE A 128 12.71 21.17 -12.84
N ALA A 129 11.82 22.17 -12.71
CA ALA A 129 12.09 23.56 -13.10
C ALA A 129 11.36 24.66 -12.27
N GLY A 130 11.04 24.43 -10.98
CA GLY A 130 10.47 25.49 -10.12
C GLY A 130 8.99 25.86 -10.35
N GLU A 131 8.28 25.17 -11.23
CA GLU A 131 6.82 25.31 -11.41
C GLU A 131 6.08 24.23 -10.64
N ILE A 132 5.19 24.58 -9.71
CA ILE A 132 4.27 23.60 -9.11
C ILE A 132 3.46 22.98 -10.24
N VAL A 133 3.81 21.75 -10.65
CA VAL A 133 3.02 20.98 -11.60
C VAL A 133 1.83 20.48 -10.82
N VAL A 134 0.73 21.23 -10.89
CA VAL A 134 -0.59 20.73 -10.50
C VAL A 134 -0.98 19.73 -11.58
N THR A 135 -0.83 18.42 -11.31
CA THR A 135 -1.06 17.37 -12.30
C THR A 135 -2.54 17.00 -12.43
N TYR A 136 -3.43 17.66 -11.69
CA TYR A 136 -4.87 17.55 -11.83
C TYR A 136 -5.45 18.74 -12.60
N SER A 137 -6.57 18.52 -13.30
CA SER A 137 -7.17 19.54 -14.17
C SER A 137 -7.59 20.79 -13.39
N GLU A 138 -7.57 21.94 -14.06
CA GLU A 138 -8.00 23.21 -13.48
C GLU A 138 -9.42 23.14 -12.90
N ASP A 139 -10.31 22.38 -13.54
CA ASP A 139 -11.67 22.13 -13.04
C ASP A 139 -11.67 21.47 -11.65
N VAL A 140 -10.76 20.53 -11.40
CA VAL A 140 -10.62 19.87 -10.09
C VAL A 140 -10.09 20.87 -9.07
N ARG A 141 -9.13 21.72 -9.46
CA ARG A 141 -8.59 22.77 -8.58
C ARG A 141 -9.67 23.74 -8.15
N VAL A 142 -10.38 24.34 -9.12
CA VAL A 142 -11.48 25.28 -8.85
C VAL A 142 -12.57 24.60 -8.02
N PHE A 143 -12.91 23.35 -8.33
CA PHE A 143 -13.90 22.61 -7.59
C PHE A 143 -13.52 22.45 -6.10
N LEU A 144 -12.26 22.16 -5.81
CA LEU A 144 -11.74 21.99 -4.47
C LEU A 144 -11.55 23.33 -3.74
N ASP A 145 -11.04 24.36 -4.42
CA ASP A 145 -10.80 25.70 -3.85
C ASP A 145 -12.10 26.39 -3.38
N GLU A 146 -13.22 26.11 -4.05
CA GLU A 146 -14.55 26.64 -3.67
C GLU A 146 -15.21 25.90 -2.50
N ALA A 147 -14.57 24.87 -1.93
CA ALA A 147 -15.13 24.05 -0.87
C ALA A 147 -15.07 24.76 0.52
N LYS A 148 -16.12 25.52 0.85
CA LYS A 148 -16.19 26.31 2.10
C LYS A 148 -16.15 25.49 3.40
N ASN A 149 -16.65 24.26 3.38
CA ASN A 149 -16.75 23.39 4.56
C ASN A 149 -15.76 22.20 4.49
N GLY A 150 -14.65 22.40 3.78
CA GLY A 150 -13.73 21.33 3.41
C GLY A 150 -14.26 20.46 2.28
N ALA A 151 -13.39 19.59 1.77
CA ALA A 151 -13.69 18.66 0.69
C ALA A 151 -13.47 17.21 1.16
N ILE A 152 -14.20 16.28 0.54
CA ILE A 152 -14.05 14.84 0.75
C ILE A 152 -13.42 14.25 -0.51
N VAL A 153 -12.35 13.48 -0.35
CA VAL A 153 -11.72 12.75 -1.45
C VAL A 153 -12.00 11.25 -1.28
N ILE A 154 -12.68 10.63 -2.25
CA ILE A 154 -12.99 9.20 -2.24
C ILE A 154 -12.14 8.49 -3.28
N SER A 155 -11.27 7.60 -2.83
CA SER A 155 -10.42 6.73 -3.65
C SER A 155 -10.26 5.37 -2.96
N LEU A 156 -10.70 4.29 -3.62
CA LEU A 156 -10.51 2.91 -3.14
C LEU A 156 -9.33 2.20 -3.82
N GLY A 157 -8.38 2.97 -4.34
CA GLY A 157 -7.21 2.44 -5.05
C GLY A 157 -7.56 1.94 -6.45
N THR A 158 -6.80 0.95 -6.93
CA THR A 158 -6.99 0.30 -8.24
C THR A 158 -7.57 -1.11 -8.13
N ASN A 159 -7.70 -1.63 -6.91
CA ASN A 159 -8.10 -3.02 -6.67
C ASN A 159 -9.61 -3.17 -6.54
N VAL A 160 -10.31 -2.14 -6.05
CA VAL A 160 -11.77 -2.17 -5.97
C VAL A 160 -12.35 -1.86 -7.34
N LYS A 161 -13.08 -2.84 -7.89
CA LYS A 161 -13.88 -2.67 -9.10
C LYS A 161 -15.23 -2.11 -8.70
N TRP A 162 -15.48 -0.84 -9.00
CA TRP A 162 -16.73 -0.18 -8.60
C TRP A 162 -17.98 -0.81 -9.21
N LYS A 163 -17.84 -1.51 -10.34
CA LYS A 163 -18.90 -2.34 -10.94
C LYS A 163 -19.46 -3.39 -9.97
N ASP A 164 -18.61 -3.95 -9.11
CA ASP A 164 -18.98 -5.02 -8.18
C ASP A 164 -19.60 -4.47 -6.88
N VAL A 165 -19.42 -3.18 -6.57
CA VAL A 165 -19.98 -2.53 -5.37
C VAL A 165 -21.50 -2.35 -5.50
N GLY A 166 -21.97 -2.07 -6.72
CA GLY A 166 -23.37 -1.83 -7.07
C GLY A 166 -23.76 -0.35 -7.08
N LEU A 167 -24.52 0.06 -8.10
CA LEU A 167 -24.91 1.46 -8.33
C LEU A 167 -25.78 2.04 -7.20
N ASP A 168 -26.61 1.22 -6.55
CA ASP A 168 -27.48 1.67 -5.46
C ASP A 168 -26.67 2.19 -4.26
N LYS A 169 -25.57 1.52 -3.92
CA LYS A 169 -24.69 1.94 -2.82
C LYS A 169 -23.96 3.23 -3.16
N ILE A 170 -23.50 3.37 -4.40
CA ILE A 170 -22.84 4.59 -4.87
C ILE A 170 -23.82 5.76 -4.79
N LYS A 171 -25.06 5.57 -5.25
CA LYS A 171 -26.11 6.57 -5.16
C LYS A 171 -26.41 6.98 -3.71
N ILE A 172 -26.48 6.02 -2.79
CA ILE A 172 -26.69 6.30 -1.35
C ILE A 172 -25.55 7.18 -0.80
N VAL A 173 -24.29 6.86 -1.10
CA VAL A 173 -23.14 7.65 -0.62
C VAL A 173 -23.17 9.07 -1.19
N ILE A 174 -23.46 9.23 -2.49
CA ILE A 174 -23.59 10.53 -3.15
C ILE A 174 -24.66 11.39 -2.47
N LEU A 175 -25.82 10.80 -2.16
CA LEU A 175 -26.94 11.52 -1.53
C LEU A 175 -26.71 11.82 -0.04
N ALA A 176 -25.89 11.03 0.65
CA ALA A 176 -25.62 11.21 2.07
C ALA A 176 -24.61 12.33 2.38
N LEU A 177 -23.78 12.72 1.41
CA LEU A 177 -22.71 13.71 1.60
C LEU A 177 -23.14 15.09 1.09
N SER A 178 -23.01 16.10 1.95
CA SER A 178 -23.37 17.49 1.65
C SER A 178 -22.16 18.37 1.31
N GLN A 179 -20.95 17.94 1.64
CA GLN A 179 -19.70 18.60 1.26
C GLN A 179 -19.38 18.42 -0.23
N ARG A 180 -18.38 19.16 -0.72
CA ARG A 180 -17.80 18.89 -2.04
C ARG A 180 -17.04 17.57 -2.00
N VAL A 181 -17.37 16.65 -2.89
CA VAL A 181 -16.77 15.32 -2.98
C VAL A 181 -16.05 15.17 -4.31
N LEU A 182 -14.74 14.98 -4.27
CA LEU A 182 -13.98 14.51 -5.42
C LEU A 182 -13.88 12.99 -5.34
N TRP A 183 -14.51 12.30 -6.28
CA TRP A 183 -14.58 10.85 -6.27
C TRP A 183 -13.87 10.26 -7.48
N LYS A 184 -12.81 9.48 -7.23
CA LYS A 184 -12.22 8.60 -8.23
C LYS A 184 -13.13 7.39 -8.46
N LEU A 185 -13.96 7.47 -9.49
CA LEU A 185 -14.91 6.45 -9.89
C LEU A 185 -14.65 6.07 -11.35
N ASP A 186 -14.27 4.82 -11.58
CA ASP A 186 -13.85 4.31 -12.90
C ASP A 186 -15.01 3.66 -13.69
N ILE A 187 -16.24 4.09 -13.42
CA ILE A 187 -17.46 3.60 -14.05
C ILE A 187 -18.37 4.75 -14.45
N ASP A 188 -19.14 4.54 -15.50
CA ASP A 188 -20.21 5.45 -15.89
C ASP A 188 -21.43 5.19 -14.99
N VAL A 189 -22.02 6.27 -14.46
CA VAL A 189 -23.22 6.20 -13.63
C VAL A 189 -24.44 6.67 -14.44
N PRO A 190 -25.55 5.92 -14.46
CA PRO A 190 -26.72 6.24 -15.29
C PRO A 190 -27.66 7.27 -14.63
N PHE A 191 -27.22 7.94 -13.56
CA PHE A 191 -28.00 8.90 -12.80
C PHE A 191 -27.29 10.25 -12.74
N GLU A 192 -28.07 11.31 -12.53
CA GLU A 192 -27.55 12.65 -12.38
C GLU A 192 -26.67 12.77 -11.13
N ILE A 193 -25.47 13.30 -11.33
CA ILE A 193 -24.51 13.56 -10.24
C ILE A 193 -24.80 14.97 -9.73
N PRO A 194 -25.06 15.16 -8.43
CA PRO A 194 -25.33 16.49 -7.88
C PRO A 194 -24.09 17.38 -7.97
N ASN A 195 -24.28 18.69 -8.04
CA ASN A 195 -23.21 19.68 -8.23
C ASN A 195 -22.12 19.66 -7.15
N ASN A 196 -22.40 19.08 -5.97
CA ASN A 196 -21.40 18.92 -4.91
C ASN A 196 -20.54 17.66 -5.07
N VAL A 197 -20.71 16.86 -6.14
CA VAL A 197 -19.89 15.68 -6.40
C VAL A 197 -19.25 15.81 -7.78
N MET A 198 -17.92 15.74 -7.83
CA MET A 198 -17.14 15.66 -9.06
C MET A 198 -16.58 14.25 -9.20
N VAL A 199 -16.95 13.56 -10.28
CA VAL A 199 -16.43 12.24 -10.62
C VAL A 199 -15.28 12.36 -11.61
N VAL A 200 -14.16 11.72 -11.28
CA VAL A 200 -12.98 11.62 -12.15
C VAL A 200 -12.59 10.15 -12.33
N LYS A 201 -12.14 9.77 -13.53
CA LYS A 201 -11.66 8.40 -13.78
C LYS A 201 -10.32 8.12 -13.07
N TRP A 202 -9.51 9.15 -12.92
CA TRP A 202 -8.20 9.08 -12.30
C TRP A 202 -7.83 10.44 -11.69
N MET A 203 -7.02 10.43 -10.63
CA MET A 203 -6.45 11.63 -10.02
C MET A 203 -5.09 11.32 -9.38
N PRO A 204 -4.15 12.29 -9.36
CA PRO A 204 -2.88 12.17 -8.64
C PRO A 204 -3.15 12.29 -7.13
N GLN A 205 -3.44 11.17 -6.48
CA GLN A 205 -3.95 11.14 -5.10
C GLN A 205 -3.02 11.88 -4.10
N SER A 206 -1.70 11.73 -4.20
CA SER A 206 -0.76 12.42 -3.31
C SER A 206 -0.85 13.94 -3.44
N GLU A 207 -0.93 14.48 -4.66
CA GLU A 207 -1.02 15.93 -4.90
C GLU A 207 -2.35 16.51 -4.43
N VAL A 208 -3.45 15.81 -4.72
CA VAL A 208 -4.78 16.20 -4.25
C VAL A 208 -4.81 16.26 -2.72
N LEU A 209 -4.23 15.27 -2.04
CA LEU A 209 -4.18 15.24 -0.57
C LEU A 209 -3.24 16.31 0.00
N CYS A 210 -2.09 16.55 -0.62
CA CYS A 210 -1.13 17.57 -0.17
C CYS A 210 -1.69 19.00 -0.31
N THR A 211 -2.55 19.25 -1.31
CA THR A 211 -3.17 20.57 -1.52
C THR A 211 -3.94 21.05 -0.28
N PHE A 212 -4.54 20.12 0.48
CA PHE A 212 -5.31 20.44 1.70
C PHE A 212 -4.49 20.45 2.99
N LEU A 213 -3.22 20.07 2.95
CA LEU A 213 -2.37 19.86 4.14
C LEU A 213 -1.32 20.96 4.36
N ASN A 214 -1.46 22.12 3.71
CA ASN A 214 -0.65 23.29 4.02
C ASN A 214 -1.00 23.82 5.43
N PHE A 215 -0.32 23.27 6.44
CA PHE A 215 -0.16 23.85 7.77
C PHE A 215 1.02 24.81 7.78
#